data_AF-A0A7C8ZR53-F1
#
_entry.id   AF-A0A7C8ZR53-F1
#
_cell.length_a   1.000
_cell.length_b   1.000
_cell.length_c   1.000
_cell.angle_alpha   90.00
_cell.angle_beta   90.00
_cell.angle_gamma   90.00
#
_symmetry.space_group_name_H-M   'P 1'
#
loop_
_entity.id
_entity.type
_entity.pdbx_description
1 polymer ?
#
loop_
_entity_poly.entity_id
_entity_poly.type
_entity_poly.pdbx_seq_one_letter_code
_entity_poly.pdbx_strand_id
1 'polypeptide(L)'
;LPIFEDVRLWRKFKLPCVARTTCFPEENYFPTLLSMVDPGGVVPATLTNVNWRGQKGGHPHTYDGSEVQPKLIQWLRESRPRYGNMGINGSDLFVRDRWDPFLFARKFAPNSLQPP
;
A
#
# COMPACT_ATOMS: atom_id res chain seq x y z
N LEU A 1 0.68 12.69 19.94
CA LEU A 1 0.75 11.31 20.52
C LEU A 1 1.73 10.53 19.67
N PRO A 2 2.77 9.92 20.25
CA PRO A 2 3.64 9.01 19.52
C PRO A 2 2.82 7.84 18.96
N ILE A 3 3.01 7.48 17.69
CA ILE A 3 2.27 6.38 17.02
C ILE A 3 2.43 5.05 17.80
N PHE A 4 3.61 4.84 18.39
CA PHE A 4 3.95 3.63 19.16
C PHE A 4 3.25 3.54 20.52
N GLU A 5 2.63 4.62 20.99
CA GLU A 5 1.95 4.68 22.28
C GLU A 5 0.42 4.72 22.13
N ASP A 6 -0.12 4.48 20.93
CA ASP A 6 -1.58 4.47 20.78
C ASP A 6 -2.22 3.36 21.62
N VAL A 7 -3.07 3.80 22.55
CA VAL A 7 -3.89 2.91 23.38
C VAL A 7 -5.37 3.00 23.01
N ARG A 8 -5.81 4.05 22.31
CA ARG A 8 -7.23 4.30 22.07
C ARG A 8 -7.74 3.48 20.89
N LEU A 9 -7.03 3.49 19.77
CA LEU A 9 -7.38 2.68 18.60
C LEU A 9 -7.00 1.22 18.86
N TRP A 10 -5.85 0.97 19.50
CA TRP A 10 -5.40 -0.39 19.83
C TRP A 10 -6.40 -1.19 20.65
N ARG A 11 -7.09 -0.55 21.62
CA ARG A 11 -8.15 -1.21 22.41
C ARG A 11 -9.27 -1.81 21.56
N LYS A 12 -9.53 -1.29 20.36
CA LYS A 12 -10.51 -1.81 19.41
C LYS A 12 -9.90 -2.89 18.51
N PHE A 13 -8.71 -2.63 17.95
CA PHE A 13 -8.05 -3.51 16.99
C PHE A 13 -7.47 -4.79 17.60
N LYS A 14 -7.20 -4.81 18.91
CA LYS A 14 -6.74 -6.00 19.62
C LYS A 14 -7.85 -7.01 19.98
N LEU A 15 -9.11 -6.63 19.77
CA LEU A 15 -10.23 -7.51 20.08
C LEU A 15 -10.29 -8.67 19.08
N PRO A 16 -10.83 -9.83 19.48
CA PRO A 16 -11.03 -10.94 18.56
C PRO A 16 -11.88 -10.53 17.36
N CYS A 17 -11.49 -10.99 16.18
CA CYS A 17 -12.25 -10.82 14.97
C CYS A 17 -13.62 -11.51 15.06
N VAL A 18 -14.70 -10.78 14.77
CA VAL A 18 -16.05 -11.34 14.69
C VAL A 18 -16.18 -12.32 13.52
N ALA A 19 -15.60 -11.95 12.36
CA ALA A 19 -15.51 -12.80 11.19
C ALA A 19 -14.06 -12.85 10.71
N ARG A 20 -13.43 -14.03 10.81
CA ARG A 20 -11.99 -14.19 10.52
C ARG A 20 -11.63 -13.91 9.07
N THR A 21 -12.57 -14.07 8.14
CA THR A 21 -12.35 -13.90 6.70
C THR A 21 -12.42 -12.43 6.23
N THR A 22 -12.85 -11.51 7.09
CA THR A 22 -13.01 -10.09 6.77
C THR A 22 -12.26 -9.16 7.73
N CYS A 23 -11.49 -9.73 8.65
CA CYS A 23 -10.80 -9.01 9.71
C CYS A 23 -9.30 -9.01 9.46
N PHE A 24 -8.79 -7.86 9.02
CA PHE A 24 -7.39 -7.66 8.65
C PHE A 24 -6.82 -6.45 9.41
N PRO A 25 -6.64 -6.55 10.75
CA PRO A 25 -6.14 -5.46 11.56
C PRO A 25 -4.77 -4.96 11.08
N GLU A 26 -3.93 -5.84 10.56
CA GLU A 26 -2.63 -5.54 9.95
C GLU A 26 -2.73 -4.63 8.72
N GLU A 27 -3.83 -4.69 7.97
CA GLU A 27 -4.06 -3.83 6.81
C GLU A 27 -4.73 -2.50 7.15
N ASN A 28 -5.38 -2.40 8.32
CA ASN A 28 -6.27 -1.29 8.65
C ASN A 28 -5.80 -0.42 9.82
N TYR A 29 -5.03 -0.97 10.76
CA TYR A 29 -4.66 -0.28 12.00
C TYR A 29 -3.81 0.97 11.72
N PHE A 30 -2.65 0.81 11.08
CA PHE A 30 -1.75 1.94 10.81
C PHE A 30 -2.36 2.98 9.87
N PRO A 31 -3.02 2.64 8.74
CA PRO A 31 -3.66 3.64 7.90
C PRO A 31 -4.74 4.46 8.63
N THR A 32 -5.50 3.81 9.52
CA THR A 32 -6.50 4.50 10.35
C THR A 32 -5.84 5.41 11.37
N LEU A 33 -4.83 4.90 12.10
CA LEU A 33 -4.12 5.68 13.12
C LEU A 33 -3.43 6.91 12.51
N LEU A 34 -2.71 6.72 11.40
CA LEU A 34 -1.96 7.76 10.72
C LEU A 34 -2.88 8.86 10.16
N SER A 35 -3.99 8.48 9.53
CA SER A 35 -4.96 9.46 9.01
C SER A 35 -5.67 10.27 10.11
N MET A 36 -5.80 9.72 11.33
CA MET A 36 -6.33 10.45 12.48
C MET A 36 -5.30 11.35 13.16
N VAL A 37 -4.03 10.93 13.21
CA VAL A 37 -2.96 11.66 13.91
C VAL A 37 -2.44 12.82 13.07
N ASP A 38 -2.22 12.59 11.78
CA ASP A 38 -1.64 13.58 10.87
C ASP A 38 -2.20 13.43 9.45
N PRO A 39 -3.43 13.89 9.20
CA PRO A 39 -4.07 13.77 7.88
C PRO A 39 -3.34 14.54 6.77
N GLY A 40 -2.51 15.54 7.11
CA GLY A 40 -1.80 16.38 6.14
C GLY A 40 -0.34 15.97 5.90
N GLY A 41 0.33 15.39 6.89
CA GLY A 41 1.71 14.91 6.76
C GLY A 41 1.83 13.46 6.29
N VAL A 42 0.71 12.73 6.19
CA VAL A 42 0.68 11.36 5.70
C VAL A 42 0.23 11.34 4.24
N VAL A 43 1.09 10.79 3.38
CA VAL A 43 0.76 10.57 1.98
C VAL A 43 -0.09 9.31 1.85
N PRO A 44 -1.32 9.38 1.28
CA PRO A 44 -2.20 8.23 1.13
C PRO A 44 -1.78 7.34 -0.06
N ALA A 45 -0.55 6.84 -0.03
CA ALA A 45 0.03 5.95 -1.02
C ALA A 45 1.15 5.08 -0.42
N THR A 46 1.42 3.95 -1.06
CA THR A 46 2.58 3.10 -0.77
C THR A 46 3.55 3.11 -1.93
N LEU A 47 4.86 3.04 -1.65
CA LEU A 47 5.91 2.89 -2.67
C LEU A 47 6.01 1.45 -3.22
N THR A 48 5.08 0.59 -2.85
CA THR A 48 4.99 -0.78 -3.37
C THR A 48 3.84 -0.87 -4.37
N ASN A 49 4.12 -1.42 -5.55
CA ASN A 49 3.09 -1.68 -6.55
C ASN A 49 2.21 -2.87 -6.11
N VAL A 50 0.89 -2.66 -6.17
CA VAL A 50 -0.10 -3.71 -5.90
C VAL A 50 -0.99 -3.85 -7.13
N ASN A 51 -0.79 -4.90 -7.90
CA ASN A 51 -1.53 -5.14 -9.14
C ASN A 51 -2.81 -5.94 -8.86
N TRP A 52 -3.96 -5.26 -8.98
CA TRP A 52 -5.29 -5.86 -8.85
C TRP A 52 -5.95 -6.18 -10.19
N ARG A 53 -5.29 -5.91 -11.31
CA ARG A 53 -5.88 -6.10 -12.64
C ARG A 53 -6.23 -7.57 -12.85
N GLY A 54 -7.49 -7.85 -13.16
CA GLY A 54 -7.98 -9.21 -13.39
C GLY A 54 -8.18 -10.06 -12.14
N GLN A 55 -7.89 -9.52 -10.94
CA GLN A 55 -8.09 -10.23 -9.68
C GLN A 55 -9.53 -10.04 -9.19
N LYS A 56 -10.18 -11.15 -8.79
CA LYS A 56 -11.56 -11.15 -8.24
C LYS A 56 -11.63 -11.55 -6.77
N GLY A 57 -10.53 -12.05 -6.20
CA GLY A 57 -10.43 -12.43 -4.79
C GLY A 57 -9.82 -11.33 -3.91
N GLY A 58 -9.60 -11.65 -2.63
CA GLY A 58 -8.96 -10.75 -1.67
C GLY A 58 -7.43 -10.66 -1.76
N HIS A 59 -6.83 -11.09 -2.88
CA HIS A 59 -5.38 -11.08 -3.04
C HIS A 59 -4.96 -10.46 -4.37
N PRO A 60 -3.90 -9.64 -4.36
CA PRO A 60 -3.35 -9.06 -5.59
C PRO A 60 -2.60 -10.12 -6.42
N HIS A 61 -2.31 -9.75 -7.67
CA HIS A 61 -1.52 -10.55 -8.60
C HIS A 61 -0.19 -10.95 -7.97
N THR A 62 0.20 -12.20 -8.19
CA THR A 62 1.50 -12.74 -7.78
C THR A 62 2.35 -12.82 -9.03
N TYR A 63 3.40 -12.00 -9.11
CA TYR A 63 4.32 -12.03 -10.23
C TYR A 63 5.10 -13.34 -10.21
N ASP A 64 4.96 -14.14 -11.27
CA ASP A 64 5.74 -15.36 -11.45
C ASP A 64 7.20 -15.05 -11.82
N GLY A 65 8.14 -15.96 -11.60
CA GLY A 65 9.53 -15.80 -12.01
C GLY A 65 9.70 -15.44 -13.49
N SER A 66 8.84 -15.99 -14.37
CA SER A 66 8.83 -15.66 -15.80
C SER A 66 8.46 -14.19 -16.09
N GLU A 67 7.71 -13.53 -15.20
CA GLU A 67 7.33 -12.12 -15.33
C GLU A 67 8.41 -11.16 -14.81
N VAL A 68 9.35 -11.63 -13.96
CA VAL A 68 10.42 -10.83 -13.37
C VAL A 68 11.55 -10.60 -14.38
N GLN A 69 11.25 -9.79 -15.38
CA GLN A 69 12.16 -9.42 -16.47
C GLN A 69 12.56 -7.94 -16.36
N PRO A 70 13.67 -7.50 -16.99
CA PRO A 70 14.11 -6.10 -16.97
C PRO A 70 13.02 -5.09 -17.31
N LYS A 71 12.11 -5.46 -18.24
CA LYS A 71 10.96 -4.64 -18.63
C LYS A 71 9.98 -4.38 -17.48
N LEU A 72 9.73 -5.36 -16.62
CA LEU A 72 8.87 -5.18 -15.44
C LEU A 72 9.53 -4.20 -14.46
N ILE A 73 10.82 -4.36 -14.21
CA ILE A 73 11.58 -3.48 -13.30
C ILE A 73 11.60 -2.05 -13.83
N GLN A 74 11.83 -1.87 -15.12
CA GLN A 74 11.76 -0.56 -15.77
C GLN A 74 10.36 0.04 -15.61
N TRP A 75 9.31 -0.73 -15.90
CA TRP A 75 7.93 -0.27 -15.75
C TRP A 75 7.60 0.15 -14.30
N LEU A 76 8.07 -0.59 -13.29
CA LEU A 76 7.88 -0.22 -11.88
C LEU A 76 8.56 1.10 -11.53
N ARG A 77 9.77 1.33 -12.07
CA ARG A 77 10.55 2.57 -11.84
C ARG A 77 10.00 3.78 -12.58
N GLU A 78 9.37 3.58 -13.73
CA GLU A 78 8.77 4.65 -14.53
C GLU A 78 7.31 4.95 -14.10
N SER A 79 6.67 4.00 -13.42
CA SER A 79 5.31 4.14 -12.90
C SER A 79 5.30 4.79 -11.52
N ARG A 80 4.21 5.49 -11.21
CA ARG A 80 4.00 6.14 -9.91
C ARG A 80 2.78 5.61 -9.16
N PRO A 81 2.77 5.66 -7.82
CA PRO A 81 1.58 5.37 -7.02
C PRO A 81 0.40 6.27 -7.39
N ARG A 82 -0.81 5.75 -7.20
CA ARG A 82 -2.00 6.60 -7.13
C ARG A 82 -2.08 7.15 -5.71
N TYR A 83 -1.82 8.44 -5.56
CA TYR A 83 -2.11 9.16 -4.33
C TYR A 83 -3.64 9.21 -4.14
N GLY A 84 -4.12 8.89 -2.94
CA GLY A 84 -5.53 8.97 -2.55
C GLY A 84 -6.18 10.35 -2.80
N ASN A 85 -7.52 10.38 -2.76
CA ASN A 85 -8.41 11.43 -3.28
C ASN A 85 -7.86 12.86 -3.26
N MET A 86 -7.65 13.42 -4.46
CA MET A 86 -7.54 14.85 -4.73
C MET A 86 -8.92 15.53 -4.59
N GLY A 87 -9.38 15.83 -3.37
CA GLY A 87 -10.54 16.70 -3.14
C GLY A 87 -10.49 17.25 -1.73
N ILE A 88 -10.78 18.51 -1.42
CA ILE A 88 -11.51 19.60 -2.09
C ILE A 88 -10.83 20.89 -1.59
N ASN A 89 -10.53 21.85 -2.48
CA ASN A 89 -9.70 23.07 -2.27
C ASN A 89 -8.20 22.96 -2.63
N GLY A 90 -7.92 22.32 -3.77
CA GLY A 90 -7.10 22.87 -4.87
C GLY A 90 -5.83 23.68 -4.58
N SER A 91 -5.03 23.37 -3.56
CA SER A 91 -3.80 24.14 -3.31
C SER A 91 -2.59 23.36 -2.82
N ASP A 92 -2.67 22.04 -2.64
CA ASP A 92 -1.49 21.25 -2.25
C ASP A 92 -0.66 20.85 -3.49
N LEU A 93 0.02 21.85 -4.05
CA LEU A 93 0.91 21.75 -5.22
C LEU A 93 1.96 20.63 -5.04
N PHE A 94 2.37 20.36 -3.80
CA PHE A 94 3.38 19.37 -3.46
C PHE A 94 3.02 17.92 -3.83
N VAL A 95 1.74 17.56 -3.85
CA VAL A 95 1.31 16.18 -4.21
C VAL A 95 1.18 16.02 -5.73
N ARG A 96 0.88 17.10 -6.46
CA ARG A 96 0.77 17.07 -7.93
C ARG A 96 2.11 16.90 -8.63
N ASP A 97 3.17 17.48 -8.06
CA ASP A 97 4.54 17.40 -8.59
C ASP A 97 5.31 16.18 -8.07
N ARG A 98 4.69 15.35 -7.22
CA ARG A 98 5.33 14.19 -6.63
C ARG A 98 5.48 13.05 -7.65
N TRP A 99 6.73 12.68 -7.91
CA TRP A 99 7.11 11.58 -8.80
C TRP A 99 7.90 10.52 -8.06
N ASP A 100 7.29 9.93 -7.02
CA ASP A 100 7.89 8.77 -6.36
C ASP A 100 7.68 7.53 -7.24
N PRO A 101 8.74 6.80 -7.63
CA PRO A 101 8.60 5.56 -8.35
C PRO A 101 8.13 4.44 -7.41
N PHE A 102 7.63 3.34 -7.95
CA PHE A 102 7.54 2.12 -7.15
C PHE A 102 8.94 1.56 -6.89
N LEU A 103 9.22 1.22 -5.63
CA LEU A 103 10.46 0.58 -5.22
C LEU A 103 10.41 -0.94 -5.47
N PHE A 104 9.26 -1.56 -5.18
CA PHE A 104 9.04 -3.00 -5.29
C PHE A 104 7.60 -3.30 -5.70
N ALA A 105 7.32 -4.54 -6.14
CA ALA A 105 5.95 -5.07 -6.19
C ALA A 105 5.66 -5.87 -4.91
N ARG A 106 4.39 -5.95 -4.51
CA ARG A 106 3.99 -6.52 -3.21
C ARG A 106 4.12 -8.04 -3.14
N LYS A 107 3.99 -8.76 -4.26
CA LYS A 107 3.80 -10.21 -4.23
C LYS A 107 4.51 -10.89 -5.40
N PHE A 108 5.56 -11.65 -5.08
CA PHE A 108 6.31 -12.48 -6.01
C PHE A 108 6.14 -13.96 -5.64
N ALA A 109 6.19 -14.84 -6.64
CA ALA A 109 6.20 -16.27 -6.42
C ALA A 109 7.60 -16.73 -5.92
N PRO A 110 7.71 -17.87 -5.24
CA PRO A 110 9.00 -18.37 -4.74
C PRO A 110 10.07 -18.57 -5.84
N ASN A 111 9.65 -18.86 -7.07
CA ASN A 111 10.55 -19.02 -8.23
C ASN A 111 11.12 -17.69 -8.76
N SER A 112 10.64 -16.53 -8.29
CA SER A 112 11.13 -15.22 -8.72
C SER A 112 12.54 -14.86 -8.26
N LEU A 113 13.14 -15.67 -7.37
CA LEU A 113 14.51 -15.48 -6.90
C LEU A 113 15.54 -16.23 -7.74
N GLN A 114 15.10 -17.10 -8.65
CA GLN A 114 16.02 -17.83 -9.52
C GLN A 114 16.60 -16.88 -10.57
N PRO A 115 17.89 -16.98 -10.90
CA PRO A 115 18.44 -16.25 -12.02
C PRO A 115 17.68 -16.60 -13.31
N PRO A 116 17.49 -15.63 -14.22
CA PRO A 116 16.87 -15.88 -15.52
C PRO A 116 17.66 -16.89 -16.36
#